data_AF-A0A2X1SFM7-F1
#
_entry.id   AF-A0A2X1SFM7-F1
#
_cell.length_a   1.000
_cell.length_b   1.000
_cell.length_c   1.000
_cell.angle_alpha   90.00
_cell.angle_beta   90.00
_cell.angle_gamma   90.00
#
_symmetry.space_group_name_H-M   'P 1'
#
loop_
_entity.id
_entity.type
_entity.pdbx_description
1 polymer ?
#
loop_
_entity_poly.entity_id
_entity_poly.type
_entity_poly.pdbx_seq_one_letter_code
_entity_poly.pdbx_strand_id
1 'polypeptide(L)'
;MLVAFTTSSSEAAYPKTLERLVKFGCSRNIVSFVLPIGYSFNLVGSMVYCSFAAMFIAQAYNVPLSFSEIMVMMLTLMLASKGIAGVPRSALVVLAATIPSFNIPVAGILLLMGIDHFLDMGRSAINVLGNGIATRDAVEK
;
A
#
# COMPACT_ATOMS: atom_id res chain seq x y z
N MET A 1 2.45 -8.75 11.92
CA MET A 1 2.46 -7.28 12.07
C MET A 1 3.83 -6.75 12.48
N LEU A 2 4.41 -7.14 13.63
CA LEU A 2 5.71 -6.59 14.06
C LEU A 2 6.82 -6.71 13.02
N VAL A 3 6.96 -7.89 12.39
CA VAL A 3 7.92 -8.12 11.30
C VAL A 3 7.73 -7.08 10.18
N ALA A 4 6.51 -6.95 9.65
CA ALA A 4 6.18 -6.01 8.58
C ALA A 4 6.45 -4.55 8.95
N PHE A 5 6.15 -4.18 10.21
CA PHE A 5 6.41 -2.85 10.73
C PHE A 5 7.91 -2.58 10.78
N THR A 6 8.69 -3.49 11.38
CA THR A 6 10.14 -3.29 11.53
C THR A 6 10.92 -3.39 10.22
N THR A 7 10.48 -4.22 9.28
CA THR A 7 11.16 -4.41 7.99
C THR A 7 10.65 -3.48 6.89
N SER A 8 9.54 -2.77 7.13
CA SER A 8 8.81 -2.01 6.09
C SER A 8 8.52 -2.85 4.84
N SER A 9 8.22 -4.14 5.02
CA SER A 9 7.96 -5.06 3.92
C SER A 9 6.84 -6.03 4.30
N SER A 10 5.76 -5.99 3.51
CA SER A 10 4.71 -7.00 3.59
C SER A 10 5.28 -8.37 3.23
N GLU A 11 6.03 -8.48 2.14
CA GLU A 11 6.60 -9.75 1.66
C GLU A 11 7.47 -10.45 2.73
N ALA A 12 8.28 -9.69 3.48
CA ALA A 12 9.06 -10.25 4.58
C ALA A 12 8.19 -10.87 5.69
N ALA A 13 6.98 -10.36 5.89
CA ALA A 13 6.03 -10.86 6.88
C ALA A 13 5.11 -11.99 6.35
N TYR A 14 5.14 -12.28 5.04
CA TYR A 14 4.27 -13.27 4.41
C TYR A 14 4.40 -14.67 5.03
N PRO A 15 5.61 -15.26 5.17
CA PRO A 15 5.74 -16.64 5.69
C PRO A 15 5.17 -16.76 7.10
N LYS A 16 5.44 -15.76 7.94
CA LYS A 16 4.96 -15.74 9.32
C LYS A 16 3.45 -15.53 9.41
N THR A 17 2.88 -14.74 8.50
CA THR A 17 1.44 -14.51 8.44
C THR A 17 0.71 -15.80 8.05
N LEU A 18 1.22 -16.53 7.06
CA LEU A 18 0.68 -17.84 6.66
C LEU A 18 0.71 -18.84 7.84
N GLU A 19 1.86 -19.01 8.49
CA GLU A 19 1.98 -19.90 9.66
C GLU A 19 0.98 -19.54 10.77
N ARG A 20 0.77 -18.24 11.02
CA ARG A 20 -0.13 -17.76 12.08
C ARG A 20 -1.59 -18.01 11.72
N LEU A 21 -2.00 -17.79 10.48
CA LEU A 21 -3.37 -18.08 10.03
C LEU A 21 -3.68 -19.58 10.08
N VAL A 22 -2.75 -20.44 9.65
CA VAL A 22 -2.93 -21.89 9.77
C VAL A 22 -3.03 -22.32 11.23
N LYS A 23 -2.16 -21.78 12.11
CA LYS A 23 -2.25 -22.04 13.57
C LYS A 23 -3.52 -21.48 14.21
N PHE A 24 -4.12 -20.45 13.63
CA PHE A 24 -5.38 -19.87 14.06
C PHE A 24 -6.59 -20.75 13.68
N GLY A 25 -6.40 -21.76 12.81
CA GLY A 25 -7.45 -22.68 12.37
C GLY A 25 -7.86 -22.50 10.91
N CYS A 26 -7.23 -21.59 10.17
CA CYS A 26 -7.52 -21.41 8.75
C CYS A 26 -7.02 -22.59 7.91
N SER A 27 -7.83 -23.07 6.96
CA SER A 27 -7.41 -24.13 6.02
C SER A 27 -6.19 -23.69 5.21
N ARG A 28 -5.14 -24.51 5.19
CA ARG A 28 -3.89 -24.21 4.48
C ARG A 28 -4.11 -23.94 2.99
N ASN A 29 -5.08 -24.62 2.38
CA ASN A 29 -5.42 -24.45 0.97
C ASN A 29 -5.98 -23.05 0.70
N ILE A 30 -6.88 -22.57 1.57
CA ILE A 30 -7.48 -21.23 1.45
C ILE A 30 -6.41 -20.16 1.70
N VAL A 31 -5.64 -20.29 2.79
CA VAL A 31 -4.58 -19.31 3.12
C VAL A 31 -3.55 -19.20 2.00
N SER A 32 -3.10 -20.33 1.44
CA SER A 32 -2.07 -20.35 0.39
C SER A 32 -2.56 -19.78 -0.95
N PHE A 33 -3.88 -19.63 -1.13
CA PHE A 33 -4.46 -19.02 -2.32
C PHE A 33 -4.82 -17.55 -2.10
N VAL A 34 -5.51 -17.24 -1.00
CA VAL A 34 -6.04 -15.90 -0.72
C VAL A 34 -4.91 -14.93 -0.32
N LEU A 35 -3.95 -15.38 0.48
CA LEU A 35 -2.93 -14.50 1.03
C LEU A 35 -1.98 -13.93 -0.05
N PRO A 36 -1.47 -14.73 -1.02
CA PRO A 36 -0.69 -14.19 -2.15
C PRO A 36 -1.46 -13.18 -2.98
N ILE A 37 -2.71 -13.49 -3.34
CA ILE A 37 -3.57 -12.59 -4.13
C ILE A 37 -3.79 -11.28 -3.37
N GLY A 38 -4.06 -11.36 -2.07
CA GLY A 38 -4.22 -10.19 -1.22
C GLY A 38 -2.98 -9.31 -1.15
N TYR A 39 -1.77 -9.90 -1.11
CA TYR A 39 -0.55 -9.09 -1.06
C TYR A 39 -0.28 -8.32 -2.35
N SER A 40 -0.79 -8.77 -3.49
CA SER A 40 -0.76 -8.01 -4.75
C SER A 40 -1.93 -7.02 -4.87
N PHE A 41 -3.14 -7.43 -4.49
CA PHE A 41 -4.35 -6.66 -4.81
C PHE A 41 -4.95 -5.88 -3.63
N ASN A 42 -4.55 -6.15 -2.40
CA ASN A 42 -5.14 -5.57 -1.19
C ASN A 42 -4.09 -4.78 -0.37
N LEU A 43 -3.41 -3.86 -1.06
CA LEU A 43 -2.44 -2.92 -0.49
C LEU A 43 -3.12 -1.62 -0.04
N VAL A 44 -4.08 -1.72 0.89
CA VAL A 44 -4.90 -0.58 1.34
C VAL A 44 -4.06 0.53 1.97
N GLY A 45 -3.10 0.19 2.83
CA GLY A 45 -2.23 1.18 3.45
C GLY A 45 -1.39 1.94 2.43
N SER A 46 -0.92 1.25 1.39
CA SER A 46 -0.18 1.87 0.29
C SER A 46 -1.06 2.78 -0.56
N MET A 47 -2.29 2.34 -0.87
CA MET A 47 -3.24 3.14 -1.64
C MET A 47 -3.63 4.43 -0.91
N VAL A 48 -3.99 4.33 0.37
CA VAL A 48 -4.32 5.50 1.20
C VAL A 48 -3.14 6.47 1.25
N TYR A 49 -1.93 5.96 1.47
CA TYR A 49 -0.73 6.81 1.46
C TYR A 49 -0.54 7.52 0.13
N CYS A 50 -0.60 6.82 -1.00
CA CYS A 50 -0.37 7.42 -2.31
C CYS A 50 -1.37 8.54 -2.59
N SER A 51 -2.64 8.34 -2.25
CA SER A 51 -3.70 9.35 -2.37
C SER A 51 -3.41 10.60 -1.54
N PHE A 52 -3.11 10.43 -0.25
CA PHE A 52 -2.80 11.57 0.63
C PHE A 52 -1.50 12.27 0.22
N ALA A 53 -0.47 11.51 -0.15
CA ALA A 53 0.82 12.02 -0.58
C ALA A 53 0.70 12.87 -1.86
N ALA A 54 -0.05 12.40 -2.87
CA ALA A 54 -0.26 13.15 -4.10
C ALA A 54 -0.99 14.47 -3.84
N MET A 55 -2.05 14.45 -3.02
CA MET A 55 -2.77 15.66 -2.62
C MET A 55 -1.91 16.63 -1.81
N PHE A 56 -1.12 16.11 -0.88
CA PHE A 56 -0.19 16.90 -0.08
C PHE A 56 0.83 17.62 -0.98
N ILE A 57 1.44 16.92 -1.94
CA ILE A 57 2.40 17.54 -2.87
C ILE A 57 1.71 18.59 -3.74
N ALA A 58 0.52 18.29 -4.28
CA ALA A 58 -0.24 19.25 -5.08
C ALA A 58 -0.51 20.55 -4.30
N GLN A 59 -0.94 20.44 -3.05
CA GLN A 59 -1.18 21.59 -2.16
C GLN A 59 0.12 22.32 -1.80
N ALA A 60 1.19 21.60 -1.49
CA ALA A 60 2.48 22.20 -1.14
C ALA A 60 3.09 23.03 -2.29
N TYR A 61 2.86 22.61 -3.54
CA TYR A 61 3.30 23.32 -4.75
C TYR A 61 2.24 24.27 -5.32
N ASN A 62 1.10 24.46 -4.64
CA ASN A 62 -0.03 25.25 -5.11
C ASN A 62 -0.50 24.87 -6.54
N VAL A 63 -0.49 23.57 -6.86
CA VAL A 63 -1.05 23.05 -8.11
C VAL A 63 -2.57 22.98 -7.96
N PRO A 64 -3.34 23.84 -8.65
CA PRO A 64 -4.79 23.77 -8.60
C PRO A 64 -5.25 22.51 -9.33
N LEU A 65 -6.05 21.69 -8.65
CA LEU A 65 -6.69 20.52 -9.24
C LEU A 65 -8.20 20.71 -9.17
N SER A 66 -8.87 20.57 -10.30
CA SER A 66 -10.32 20.45 -10.36
C SER A 66 -10.80 19.17 -9.67
N PHE A 67 -12.06 19.14 -9.26
CA PHE A 67 -12.65 17.95 -8.65
C PHE A 67 -12.55 16.72 -9.58
N SER A 68 -12.71 16.91 -10.90
CA SER A 68 -12.51 15.86 -11.90
C SER A 68 -11.08 15.34 -11.93
N GLU A 69 -10.07 16.20 -11.88
CA GLU A 69 -8.66 15.79 -11.86
C GLU A 69 -8.33 15.01 -10.59
N ILE A 70 -8.87 15.44 -9.44
CA ILE A 70 -8.72 14.70 -8.18
C ILE A 70 -9.31 13.30 -8.31
N MET A 71 -10.54 13.16 -8.83
CA MET A 71 -11.18 11.85 -9.01
C MET A 71 -10.39 10.95 -9.96
N VAL A 72 -9.95 11.47 -11.10
CA VAL A 72 -9.13 10.71 -12.06
C VAL A 72 -7.81 10.29 -11.43
N MET A 73 -7.13 11.20 -10.72
CA MET A 73 -5.88 10.89 -10.02
C MET A 73 -6.07 9.80 -8.97
N MET A 74 -7.13 9.85 -8.17
CA MET A 74 -7.43 8.81 -7.19
C MET A 74 -7.65 7.45 -7.84
N LEU A 75 -8.38 7.40 -8.96
CA LEU A 75 -8.59 6.18 -9.74
C LEU A 75 -7.28 5.65 -10.33
N THR A 76 -6.46 6.52 -10.91
CA THR A 76 -5.14 6.15 -11.45
C THR A 76 -4.23 5.60 -10.37
N LEU A 77 -4.15 6.24 -9.21
CA LEU A 77 -3.35 5.78 -8.07
C LEU A 77 -3.89 4.46 -7.51
N MET A 78 -5.22 4.28 -7.46
CA MET A 78 -5.84 3.02 -7.02
C MET A 78 -5.45 1.87 -7.95
N LEU A 79 -5.46 2.07 -9.27
CA LEU A 79 -5.02 1.08 -10.25
C LEU A 79 -3.52 0.82 -10.16
N ALA A 80 -2.71 1.88 -10.15
CA ALA A 80 -1.26 1.80 -10.06
C ALA A 80 -0.81 1.10 -8.76
N SER A 81 -1.55 1.25 -7.66
CA SER A 81 -1.24 0.61 -6.38
C SER A 81 -1.22 -0.92 -6.44
N LYS A 82 -1.92 -1.55 -7.40
CA LYS A 82 -1.93 -3.01 -7.58
C LYS A 82 -0.63 -3.56 -8.17
N GLY A 83 0.21 -2.67 -8.72
CA GLY A 83 1.57 -2.99 -9.18
C GLY A 83 2.66 -2.73 -8.14
N ILE A 84 2.31 -2.33 -6.92
CA ILE A 84 3.28 -2.05 -5.86
C ILE A 84 3.88 -3.37 -5.35
N ALA A 85 5.19 -3.53 -5.49
CA ALA A 85 5.92 -4.62 -4.83
C ALA A 85 5.91 -4.44 -3.30
N GLY A 86 5.85 -5.53 -2.54
CA GLY A 86 5.82 -5.51 -1.08
C GLY A 86 7.18 -5.25 -0.42
N VAL A 87 7.99 -4.41 -1.06
CA VAL A 87 9.35 -4.02 -0.68
C VAL A 87 9.37 -2.58 -0.16
N PRO A 88 10.40 -2.18 0.62
CA PRO A 88 10.47 -0.84 1.18
C PRO A 88 10.43 0.24 0.10
N ARG A 89 9.74 1.35 0.39
CA ARG A 89 9.66 2.58 -0.43
C ARG A 89 9.03 2.41 -1.84
N SER A 90 8.41 1.28 -2.13
CA SER A 90 7.76 1.03 -3.43
C SER A 90 6.64 2.02 -3.77
N ALA A 91 5.95 2.56 -2.76
CA ALA A 91 4.92 3.58 -2.94
C ALA A 91 5.46 4.91 -3.53
N LEU A 92 6.71 5.28 -3.21
CA LEU A 92 7.34 6.49 -3.77
C LEU A 92 7.59 6.34 -5.27
N VAL A 93 7.92 5.13 -5.72
CA VAL A 93 8.10 4.83 -7.16
C VAL A 93 6.79 4.99 -7.91
N VAL A 94 5.68 4.53 -7.34
CA VAL A 94 4.35 4.70 -7.93
C VAL A 94 3.94 6.17 -7.98
N LEU A 95 4.22 6.94 -6.92
CA LEU A 95 4.01 8.38 -6.94
C LEU A 95 4.82 9.05 -8.06
N ALA A 96 6.12 8.75 -8.16
CA ALA A 96 7.00 9.31 -9.18
C ALA A 96 6.51 9.02 -10.62
N ALA A 97 5.91 7.86 -10.84
CA ALA A 97 5.34 7.49 -12.13
C ALA A 97 3.98 8.14 -12.42
N THR A 98 3.18 8.46 -11.39
CA THR A 98 1.78 8.83 -11.57
C THR A 98 1.52 10.33 -11.51
N ILE A 99 2.13 11.03 -10.55
CA ILE A 99 1.83 12.45 -10.30
C ILE A 99 2.25 13.42 -11.44
N PRO A 100 3.27 13.14 -12.30
CA PRO A 100 3.58 14.01 -13.45
C PRO A 100 2.43 14.22 -14.42
N SER A 101 1.58 13.20 -14.58
CA SER A 101 0.42 13.23 -15.47
C SER A 101 -0.65 14.23 -15.04
N PHE A 102 -0.55 14.76 -13.82
CA PHE A 102 -1.46 15.75 -13.23
C PHE A 102 -0.78 17.11 -13.00
N ASN A 103 0.33 17.38 -13.70
CA ASN A 103 1.15 18.59 -13.55
C ASN A 103 1.74 18.78 -12.14
N ILE A 104 1.81 17.72 -11.33
CA ILE A 104 2.41 17.77 -10.01
C ILE A 104 3.93 17.52 -10.13
N PRO A 105 4.79 18.41 -9.60
CA PRO A 105 6.24 18.25 -9.68
C PRO A 105 6.74 17.00 -8.93
N VAL A 106 7.46 16.12 -9.63
CA VAL A 106 8.10 14.93 -9.02
C VAL A 106 9.04 15.29 -7.87
N ALA A 107 9.69 16.46 -7.96
CA ALA A 107 10.55 16.98 -6.91
C ALA A 107 9.84 17.06 -5.55
N GLY A 108 8.52 17.18 -5.51
CA GLY A 108 7.75 17.19 -4.27
C GLY A 108 7.81 15.90 -3.46
N ILE A 109 8.20 14.77 -4.08
CA ILE A 109 8.48 13.52 -3.36
C ILE A 109 9.59 13.69 -2.32
N LEU A 110 10.52 14.62 -2.54
CA LEU A 110 11.59 14.93 -1.57
C LEU A 110 11.03 15.41 -0.22
N LEU A 111 9.86 16.07 -0.22
CA LEU A 111 9.17 16.48 1.01
C LEU A 111 8.71 15.27 1.85
N LEU A 112 8.42 14.14 1.19
CA LEU A 112 7.97 12.92 1.84
C LEU A 112 9.14 12.06 2.33
N MET A 113 10.30 12.09 1.65
CA MET A 113 11.43 11.20 1.94
C MET A 113 11.90 11.24 3.40
N GLY A 114 11.80 12.40 4.06
CA GLY A 114 12.20 12.57 5.46
C GLY A 114 11.34 11.77 6.43
N ILE A 115 10.05 11.56 6.12
CA ILE A 115 9.10 10.83 6.98
C ILE A 115 8.68 9.49 6.41
N ASP A 116 8.97 9.22 5.13
CA ASP A 116 8.47 8.04 4.41
C ASP A 116 8.88 6.75 5.10
N HIS A 117 10.07 6.70 5.72
CA HIS A 117 10.49 5.50 6.44
C HIS A 117 9.49 5.09 7.52
N PHE A 118 9.09 6.02 8.40
CA PHE A 118 8.13 5.74 9.47
C PHE A 118 6.74 5.43 8.91
N LEU A 119 6.31 6.16 7.88
CA LEU A 119 5.03 5.89 7.22
C LEU A 119 5.03 4.51 6.56
N ASP A 120 6.14 4.07 5.97
CA ASP A 120 6.28 2.78 5.30
C ASP A 120 6.13 1.59 6.26
N MET A 121 6.68 1.72 7.47
CA MET A 121 6.49 0.77 8.56
C MET A 121 5.00 0.60 8.86
N GLY A 122 4.28 1.72 8.98
CA GLY A 122 2.83 1.74 9.18
C GLY A 122 2.04 1.11 8.02
N ARG A 123 2.36 1.49 6.78
CA ARG A 123 1.72 0.97 5.55
C ARG A 123 1.84 -0.55 5.49
N SER A 124 3.04 -1.07 5.67
CA SER A 124 3.31 -2.51 5.62
C SER A 124 2.57 -3.26 6.72
N ALA A 125 2.52 -2.71 7.94
CA ALA A 125 1.75 -3.31 9.03
C ALA A 125 0.24 -3.36 8.72
N ILE A 126 -0.34 -2.29 8.18
CA ILE A 126 -1.76 -2.21 7.79
C ILE A 126 -2.07 -3.19 6.65
N ASN A 127 -1.20 -3.26 5.63
CA ASN A 127 -1.38 -4.19 4.51
C ASN A 127 -1.40 -5.65 5.01
N VAL A 128 -0.47 -6.01 5.90
CA VAL A 128 -0.43 -7.37 6.46
C VAL A 128 -1.66 -7.66 7.32
N LEU A 129 -2.13 -6.68 8.11
CA LEU A 129 -3.34 -6.82 8.91
C LEU A 129 -4.58 -7.04 8.03
N GLY A 130 -4.79 -6.17 7.04
CA GLY A 130 -5.94 -6.24 6.13
C GLY A 130 -5.98 -7.57 5.38
N ASN A 131 -4.83 -8.06 4.93
CA ASN A 131 -4.73 -9.36 4.28
C ASN A 131 -4.98 -10.54 5.23
N GLY A 132 -4.53 -10.44 6.47
CA GLY A 132 -4.83 -11.45 7.50
C GLY A 132 -6.32 -11.56 7.79
N ILE A 133 -7.00 -10.42 7.97
CA ILE A 133 -8.46 -10.37 8.20
C ILE A 133 -9.21 -10.93 7.00
N ALA A 134 -8.92 -10.45 5.79
CA ALA A 134 -9.58 -10.93 4.57
C ALA A 134 -9.40 -12.44 4.36
N THR A 135 -8.21 -12.97 4.68
CA THR A 135 -7.95 -14.41 4.57
C THR A 135 -8.73 -15.21 5.62
N ARG A 136 -8.85 -14.71 6.85
CA ARG A 136 -9.65 -15.33 7.91
C ARG A 136 -11.12 -15.39 7.50
N ASP A 137 -11.66 -14.28 7.03
CA ASP A 137 -13.07 -14.16 6.62
C ASP A 137 -13.41 -15.06 5.42
N ALA A 138 -12.44 -15.31 4.54
CA ALA A 138 -12.58 -16.24 3.42
C ALA A 138 -12.65 -17.72 3.84
N VAL A 139 -12.30 -18.05 5.10
CA VAL A 139 -12.40 -19.41 5.65
C VAL A 139 -13.72 -19.63 6.40
N GLU A 140 -14.33 -18.57 6.94
CA GLU A 140 -15.62 -18.67 7.64
C GLU A 140 -16.83 -18.79 6.68
N LYS A 141 -16.60 -18.67 5.38
CA LYS A 141 -17.59 -18.88 4.30
C LYS A 141 -17.36 -20.21 3.61
#